data_AF-A0A938CA17-F1
#
_entry.id   AF-A0A938CA17-F1
#
_cell.length_a   1.000
_cell.length_b   1.000
_cell.length_c   1.000
_cell.angle_alpha   90.00
_cell.angle_beta   90.00
_cell.angle_gamma   90.00
#
_symmetry.space_group_name_H-M   'P 1'
#
loop_
_entity.id
_entity.type
_entity.pdbx_description
1 polymer ?
#
loop_
_entity_poly.entity_id
_entity_poly.type
_entity_poly.pdbx_seq_one_letter_code
_entity_poly.pdbx_strand_id
1 'polypeptide(L)'
;MTAKAQPLRPDPFELFESFPSATLSPWYGVRWLAPSAAEAERRLNLGVANYAPHLFLTPIERADLYGALQRTETIDLGELVAAGRQDEAVLIRTLLWLAKFGVIAIEGSETTPT
;
A
#
# COMPACT_ATOMS: atom_id res chain seq x y z
N MET A 1 -34.28 -6.28 -14.03
CA MET A 1 -33.89 -7.48 -14.79
C MET A 1 -33.09 -8.37 -13.86
N THR A 2 -33.64 -9.50 -13.43
CA THR A 2 -32.98 -10.40 -12.47
C THR A 2 -31.98 -11.27 -13.22
N ALA A 3 -30.68 -11.09 -12.96
CA ALA A 3 -29.65 -11.92 -13.56
C ALA A 3 -29.86 -13.38 -13.11
N LYS A 4 -29.93 -14.31 -14.07
CA LYS A 4 -30.03 -15.75 -13.79
C LYS A 4 -28.69 -16.21 -13.23
N ALA A 5 -28.66 -16.67 -11.98
CA ALA A 5 -27.45 -17.21 -11.35
C ALA A 5 -26.87 -18.34 -12.20
N GLN A 6 -25.59 -18.25 -12.59
CA GLN A 6 -24.90 -19.30 -13.33
C GLN A 6 -24.26 -20.28 -12.34
N PRO A 7 -24.69 -21.55 -12.26
CA PRO A 7 -24.20 -22.50 -11.26
C PRO A 7 -22.69 -22.80 -11.37
N LEU A 8 -22.12 -22.62 -12.56
CA LEU A 8 -20.69 -22.84 -12.84
C LEU A 8 -19.83 -21.60 -12.59
N ARG A 9 -20.45 -20.47 -12.22
CA ARG A 9 -19.79 -19.22 -11.90
C ARG A 9 -20.47 -18.64 -10.66
N PRO A 10 -20.12 -19.13 -9.46
CA PRO A 10 -20.64 -18.58 -8.21
C PRO A 10 -20.40 -17.07 -8.20
N ASP A 11 -21.30 -16.33 -7.55
CA ASP A 11 -21.15 -14.89 -7.47
C ASP A 11 -19.80 -14.57 -6.80
N PRO A 12 -18.90 -13.82 -7.45
CA PRO A 12 -17.62 -13.45 -6.84
C PRO A 12 -17.82 -12.71 -5.51
N PHE A 13 -18.91 -11.94 -5.33
CA PHE A 13 -19.17 -11.23 -4.08
C PHE A 13 -19.54 -12.19 -2.94
N GLU A 14 -20.22 -13.30 -3.23
CA GLU A 14 -20.48 -14.36 -2.24
C GLU A 14 -19.21 -15.17 -1.94
N LEU A 15 -18.40 -15.46 -2.96
CA LEU A 15 -17.12 -16.17 -2.82
C LEU A 15 -16.09 -15.44 -1.94
N PHE A 16 -16.10 -14.10 -1.99
CA PHE A 16 -15.16 -13.25 -1.28
C PHE A 16 -15.80 -12.52 -0.09
N GLU A 17 -17.04 -12.84 0.29
CA GLU A 17 -17.73 -12.21 1.42
C GLU A 17 -16.95 -12.38 2.73
N SER A 18 -16.34 -13.56 2.93
CA SER A 18 -15.51 -13.86 4.10
C SER A 18 -14.04 -13.50 3.92
N PHE A 19 -13.65 -12.85 2.80
CA PHE A 19 -12.26 -12.45 2.60
C PHE A 19 -11.98 -11.27 3.52
N PRO A 20 -11.00 -11.37 4.44
CA PRO A 20 -10.73 -10.31 5.39
C PRO A 20 -10.23 -9.08 4.63
N SER A 21 -11.10 -8.08 4.51
CA SER A 21 -10.76 -6.73 4.06
C SER A 21 -10.80 -5.79 5.26
N ALA A 22 -9.77 -4.95 5.40
CA ALA A 22 -9.75 -3.87 6.38
C ALA A 22 -9.69 -2.53 5.63
N THR A 23 -10.38 -1.51 6.14
CA THR A 23 -10.22 -0.15 5.63
C THR A 23 -8.92 0.42 6.17
N LEU A 24 -8.08 0.96 5.29
CA LEU A 24 -6.93 1.74 5.75
C LEU A 24 -7.43 3.02 6.41
N SER A 25 -7.05 3.20 7.67
CA SER A 25 -7.32 4.42 8.44
C SER A 25 -6.07 5.32 8.47
N PRO A 26 -6.21 6.65 8.59
CA PRO A 26 -5.06 7.56 8.72
C PRO A 26 -4.12 7.22 9.90
N TRP A 27 -4.62 6.50 10.90
CA TRP A 27 -3.89 6.09 12.11
C TRP A 27 -3.05 4.81 11.94
N TYR A 28 -3.03 4.22 10.75
CA TYR A 28 -2.15 3.09 10.49
C TYR A 28 -0.71 3.57 10.44
N GLY A 29 0.16 2.93 11.23
CA GLY A 29 1.59 3.16 11.21
C GLY A 29 2.26 2.48 10.03
N VAL A 30 3.17 3.18 9.38
CA VAL A 30 4.03 2.67 8.32
C VAL A 30 5.46 2.56 8.83
N ARG A 31 6.02 1.36 8.76
CA ARG A 31 7.35 1.04 9.30
C ARG A 31 8.27 0.44 8.25
N TRP A 32 9.52 0.89 8.20
CA TRP A 32 10.53 0.37 7.28
C TRP A 32 11.01 -1.03 7.69
N LEU A 33 11.07 -1.96 6.73
CA LEU A 33 11.55 -3.35 6.92
C LEU A 33 12.72 -3.72 6.03
N ALA A 34 12.88 -3.08 4.87
CA ALA A 34 13.91 -3.49 3.92
C ALA A 34 15.34 -3.25 4.47
N PRO A 35 16.32 -4.09 4.09
CA PRO A 35 17.72 -3.86 4.45
C PRO A 35 18.29 -2.54 3.91
N SER A 36 17.79 -2.05 2.77
CA SER A 36 18.24 -0.81 2.15
C SER A 36 17.24 -0.28 1.12
N ALA A 37 17.37 1.02 0.78
CA ALA A 37 16.60 1.65 -0.29
C ALA A 37 16.86 1.00 -1.66
N ALA A 38 18.10 0.54 -1.91
CA ALA A 38 18.44 -0.17 -3.13
C ALA A 38 17.68 -1.51 -3.25
N GLU A 39 17.51 -2.23 -2.14
CA GLU A 39 16.73 -3.47 -2.12
C GLU A 39 15.24 -3.21 -2.32
N ALA A 40 14.72 -2.11 -1.76
CA ALA A 40 13.35 -1.66 -2.01
C ALA A 40 13.10 -1.37 -3.50
N GLU A 41 13.99 -0.60 -4.14
CA GLU A 41 13.92 -0.31 -5.57
C GLU A 41 14.01 -1.58 -6.42
N ARG A 42 14.92 -2.50 -6.09
CA ARG A 42 15.05 -3.77 -6.82
C ARG A 42 13.74 -4.57 -6.80
N ARG A 43 13.05 -4.60 -5.65
CA ARG A 43 11.76 -5.30 -5.51
C ARG A 43 10.63 -4.60 -6.27
N LEU A 44 10.56 -3.27 -6.20
CA LEU A 44 9.53 -2.51 -6.92
C LEU A 44 9.69 -2.59 -8.46
N ASN A 45 10.92 -2.80 -8.94
CA ASN A 45 11.22 -2.97 -10.37
C ASN A 45 11.02 -4.41 -10.90
N LEU A 46 10.55 -5.36 -10.07
CA LEU A 46 10.13 -6.67 -10.56
C LEU A 46 9.00 -6.48 -11.59
N GLY A 47 9.02 -7.27 -12.68
CA GLY A 47 8.09 -7.09 -13.81
C GLY A 47 6.59 -7.11 -13.42
N VAL A 48 6.25 -7.74 -12.29
CA VAL A 48 4.89 -7.78 -11.74
C VAL A 48 4.42 -6.44 -11.15
N ALA A 49 5.34 -5.59 -10.71
CA ALA A 49 5.04 -4.25 -10.22
C ALA A 49 5.28 -3.19 -11.30
N ASN A 50 6.29 -3.38 -12.14
CA ASN A 50 6.72 -2.38 -13.12
C ASN A 50 5.91 -2.37 -14.45
N TYR A 51 4.76 -3.05 -14.53
CA TYR A 51 3.92 -3.04 -15.74
C TYR A 51 3.19 -1.70 -15.95
N ALA A 52 3.05 -0.88 -14.90
CA ALA A 52 2.37 0.41 -14.93
C ALA A 52 3.12 1.46 -14.06
N PRO A 53 4.33 1.87 -14.44
CA PRO A 53 5.21 2.72 -13.62
C PRO A 53 4.60 4.10 -13.31
N HIS A 54 3.71 4.61 -14.18
CA HIS A 54 3.01 5.88 -14.00
C HIS A 54 1.98 5.88 -12.86
N LEU A 55 1.65 4.70 -12.31
CA LEU A 55 0.75 4.57 -11.16
C LEU A 55 1.49 4.57 -9.81
N PHE A 56 2.80 4.79 -9.83
CA PHE A 56 3.65 4.80 -8.65
C PHE A 56 4.30 6.17 -8.48
N LEU A 57 4.75 6.45 -7.26
CA LEU A 57 5.67 7.56 -7.01
C LEU A 57 6.87 7.47 -7.95
N THR A 58 7.33 8.63 -8.44
CA THR A 58 8.54 8.75 -9.24
C THR A 58 9.78 8.32 -8.44
N PRO A 59 10.91 7.99 -9.09
CA PRO A 59 12.12 7.59 -8.37
C PRO A 59 12.61 8.61 -7.32
N ILE A 60 12.43 9.91 -7.58
CA ILE A 60 12.81 10.98 -6.66
C ILE A 60 11.89 10.96 -5.43
N GLU A 61 10.58 10.89 -5.65
CA GLU A 61 9.59 10.83 -4.55
C GLU A 61 9.74 9.56 -3.71
N ARG A 62 10.11 8.44 -4.33
CA ARG A 62 10.42 7.20 -3.60
C ARG A 62 11.67 7.35 -2.74
N ALA A 63 12.73 7.99 -3.25
CA ALA A 63 13.92 8.26 -2.47
C ALA A 63 13.62 9.13 -1.24
N ASP A 64 12.77 10.16 -1.40
CA ASP A 64 12.32 11.00 -0.29
C ASP A 64 11.50 10.22 0.73
N LEU A 65 10.53 9.40 0.26
CA LEU A 65 9.73 8.52 1.11
C LEU A 65 10.59 7.54 1.90
N TYR A 66 11.55 6.87 1.25
CA TYR A 66 12.45 5.95 1.93
C TYR A 66 13.31 6.67 2.95
N GLY A 67 13.80 7.87 2.61
CA GLY A 67 14.55 8.70 3.54
C GLY A 67 13.75 9.09 4.77
N ALA A 68 12.45 9.39 4.63
CA ALA A 68 11.56 9.66 5.75
C ALA A 68 11.34 8.40 6.61
N LEU A 69 10.99 7.27 5.98
CA LEU A 69 10.70 6.01 6.66
C LEU A 69 11.92 5.39 7.36
N GLN A 70 13.13 5.66 6.89
CA GLN A 70 14.36 5.16 7.52
C GLN A 70 14.81 5.99 8.73
N ARG A 71 14.32 7.23 8.86
CA ARG A 71 14.68 8.14 9.97
C ARG A 71 13.74 8.01 11.16
N THR A 72 12.53 7.52 10.92
CA THR A 72 11.48 7.39 11.93
C THR A 72 11.14 5.91 12.12
N GLU A 73 10.93 5.49 13.36
CA GLU A 73 10.58 4.09 13.66
C GLU A 73 9.21 3.71 13.06
N THR A 74 8.23 4.62 13.09
CA THR A 74 6.90 4.46 12.48
C THR A 74 6.34 5.83 12.13
N ILE A 75 5.72 5.98 10.96
CA ILE A 75 5.04 7.22 10.52
C ILE A 75 3.58 6.91 10.24
N ASP A 76 2.66 7.73 10.73
CA ASP A 76 1.23 7.55 10.47
C ASP A 76 0.90 7.79 8.99
N LEU A 77 -0.01 6.98 8.46
CA LEU A 77 -0.44 7.07 7.07
C LEU A 77 -1.02 8.45 6.74
N GLY A 78 -1.78 9.04 7.67
CA GLY A 78 -2.32 10.38 7.54
C GLY A 78 -1.24 11.46 7.44
N GLU A 79 -0.14 11.31 8.18
CA GLU A 79 1.01 12.22 8.10
C GLU A 79 1.72 12.10 6.75
N LEU A 80 1.89 10.87 6.23
CA LEU A 80 2.47 10.64 4.90
C LEU A 80 1.62 11.26 3.80
N VAL A 81 0.30 11.12 3.89
CA VAL A 81 -0.65 11.70 2.93
C VAL A 81 -0.61 13.23 3.01
N ALA A 82 -0.61 13.81 4.22
CA ALA A 82 -0.57 15.25 4.41
C ALA A 82 0.77 15.89 4.00
N ALA A 83 1.90 15.18 4.17
CA ALA A 83 3.23 15.64 3.77
C ALA A 83 3.50 15.47 2.27
N GLY A 84 2.78 14.56 1.62
CA GLY A 84 2.88 14.28 0.20
C GLY A 84 2.40 15.47 -0.64
N ARG A 85 3.14 15.77 -1.72
CA ARG A 85 2.66 16.68 -2.78
C ARG A 85 1.86 15.95 -3.87
N GLN A 86 1.75 14.63 -3.73
CA GLN A 86 1.32 13.73 -4.79
C GLN A 86 -0.13 13.33 -4.56
N ASP A 87 -0.75 12.79 -5.60
CA ASP A 87 -2.07 12.19 -5.48
C ASP A 87 -2.07 11.07 -4.43
N GLU A 88 -3.05 11.11 -3.53
CA GLU A 88 -3.18 10.16 -2.43
C GLU A 88 -3.23 8.72 -2.96
N ALA A 89 -3.94 8.45 -4.06
CA ALA A 89 -4.05 7.12 -4.61
C ALA A 89 -2.71 6.61 -5.14
N VAL A 90 -1.86 7.48 -5.70
CA VAL A 90 -0.50 7.14 -6.13
C VAL A 90 0.40 6.78 -4.94
N LEU A 91 0.32 7.56 -3.86
CA LEU A 91 1.04 7.28 -2.61
C LEU A 91 0.59 5.95 -2.00
N ILE A 92 -0.72 5.78 -1.76
CA ILE A 92 -1.29 4.56 -1.18
C ILE A 92 -0.95 3.34 -2.03
N ARG A 93 -1.09 3.43 -3.35
CA ARG A 93 -0.73 2.32 -4.25
C ARG A 93 0.74 1.95 -4.13
N THR A 94 1.63 2.94 -4.06
CA THR A 94 3.06 2.70 -3.87
C THR A 94 3.32 2.00 -2.54
N LEU A 95 2.73 2.47 -1.45
CA LEU A 95 2.84 1.85 -0.12
C LEU A 95 2.34 0.41 -0.11
N LEU A 96 1.18 0.12 -0.72
CA LEU A 96 0.64 -1.24 -0.79
C LEU A 96 1.57 -2.21 -1.52
N TRP A 97 2.26 -1.76 -2.57
CA TRP A 97 3.25 -2.59 -3.26
C TRP A 97 4.52 -2.78 -2.44
N LEU A 98 5.01 -1.75 -1.77
CA LEU A 98 6.14 -1.86 -0.85
C LEU A 98 5.82 -2.83 0.30
N ALA A 99 4.60 -2.78 0.84
CA ALA A 99 4.13 -3.71 1.85
C ALA A 99 4.07 -5.15 1.33
N LYS A 100 3.50 -5.34 0.14
CA LYS A 100 3.45 -6.65 -0.55
C LYS A 100 4.83 -7.26 -0.75
N PHE A 101 5.85 -6.44 -1.00
CA PHE A 101 7.23 -6.90 -1.16
C PHE A 101 8.03 -6.96 0.14
N GLY A 102 7.40 -6.76 1.29
CA GLY A 102 8.08 -6.77 2.59
C GLY A 102 9.15 -5.69 2.72
N VAL A 103 8.96 -4.55 2.04
CA VAL A 103 9.80 -3.36 2.19
C VAL A 103 9.34 -2.53 3.38
N ILE A 104 8.03 -2.51 3.63
CA ILE A 104 7.41 -1.85 4.77
C ILE A 104 6.40 -2.77 5.45
N ALA A 105 6.07 -2.49 6.69
CA ALA A 105 4.87 -2.97 7.36
C ALA A 105 3.85 -1.84 7.44
N ILE A 106 2.56 -2.17 7.29
CA ILE A 106 1.44 -1.28 7.58
C ILE A 106 0.69 -1.92 8.75
N GLU A 107 0.78 -1.32 9.93
CA GLU A 107 0.35 -1.90 11.21
C GLU A 107 -0.58 -0.91 11.92
N GLY A 108 -1.68 -1.38 12.52
CA GLY A 108 -2.61 -0.50 13.22
C GLY A 108 -4.04 -1.05 13.25
N SER A 109 -4.94 -0.24 13.80
CA SER A 109 -6.39 -0.51 13.87
C SER A 109 -7.17 0.68 13.34
N GLU A 110 -8.42 0.47 12.92
CA GLU A 110 -9.31 1.55 12.45
C GLU A 110 -9.52 2.67 13.48
N THR A 111 -9.29 2.40 14.77
CA THR A 111 -9.54 3.34 15.88
C THR A 111 -8.40 4.32 16.12
N THR A 112 -8.76 5.59 16.33
CA THR A 112 -7.90 6.66 16.84
C THR A 112 -7.27 6.23 18.18
N PRO A 113 -5.95 6.40 18.39
CA PRO A 113 -5.36 6.14 19.70
C PRO A 113 -5.96 7.11 20.73
N THR A 114 -6.56 6.56 21.79
CA THR A 114 -7.13 7.27 22.95
C THR A 114 -6.06 7.90 23.83
#